data_AF-A0A934Q3K1-F1
#
_entry.id   AF-A0A934Q3K1-F1
#
_cell.length_a   1.000
_cell.length_b   1.000
_cell.length_c   1.000
_cell.angle_alpha   90.00
_cell.angle_beta   90.00
_cell.angle_gamma   90.00
#
_symmetry.space_group_name_H-M   'P 1'
#
loop_
_entity.id
_entity.type
_entity.pdbx_description
1 polymer ?
#
loop_
_entity_poly.entity_id
_entity_poly.type
_entity_poly.pdbx_seq_one_letter_code
_entity_poly.pdbx_strand_id
1 'polypeptide(L)'
;MRCLVLALAGLLAGTAALAQPQADGQWTMAARDHASTRFSPLAEVTPANAAQLQLAFSFPTGLSRGHEAAPIVAEDTMFIVGPYPNPLFALDLTKPGAPLKWRFDPKPHPSSQGVACCDTVNRGAAYDKGRLFFNTLDNQTIAVDAKTGKELWRTQLGDIKKGESMTMAPLVVKDKVLVGNAGGEFGVRGWLTALDAATGTIAWRAYSTGPDKDVLIGPDFKPFYKSDQGKDLGVTTWPSGMWKIGGGTVWGWVSYDAELDLVYYGTGNPGPWNPEQRPGDNKWTSGVFARKPDTGEAVWYYQLSPHDLHDYDAVNESILVDLDLQGSKRKVLLRPERNGYVYVMDRTTGQVLSATPFVHVTSSLGVDLQTGALKYNPAKDARMGETVRSICPASPGAKDWQPAAWSPRTRILYIPHQNLCQDASVYEASYIAGTPFVGADVKMYAGPGGHRGVFTAWDPVAARKVWEVKEDFPVWSGALVTAGDVVFYGTMDGWFKALDAKSGKELWKFKTDSGIIGQPVTYRGPDGKQYVAVLAGVGGWAGAIVSGRLDPRDGGAAAGFVNAMRDLPERTKAGGKLYVFALPGSGK
;
A
#
# COMPACT_ATOMS: atom_id res chain seq x y z
N MET A 1 63.47 1.04 48.54
CA MET A 1 62.62 1.64 47.49
C MET A 1 61.58 0.62 47.08
N ARG A 2 60.30 0.89 47.37
CA ARG A 2 59.17 0.00 47.03
C ARG A 2 58.82 0.20 45.56
N CYS A 3 59.02 -0.82 44.73
CA CYS A 3 58.53 -0.84 43.35
C CYS A 3 57.05 -1.22 43.33
N LEU A 4 56.25 -0.32 42.78
CA LEU A 4 54.81 -0.44 42.56
C LEU A 4 54.59 -1.36 41.33
N VAL A 5 53.93 -2.50 41.53
CA VAL A 5 53.44 -3.36 40.43
C VAL A 5 52.01 -2.90 40.12
N LEU A 6 51.82 -2.26 38.96
CA LEU A 6 50.49 -1.98 38.43
C LEU A 6 49.91 -3.27 37.82
N ALA A 7 48.80 -3.76 38.40
CA ALA A 7 47.97 -4.77 37.78
C ALA A 7 46.99 -4.11 36.81
N LEU A 8 47.11 -4.41 35.51
CA LEU A 8 46.12 -4.04 34.50
C LEU A 8 44.96 -5.06 34.56
N ALA A 9 43.79 -4.63 35.01
CA ALA A 9 42.56 -5.40 34.90
C ALA A 9 41.94 -5.16 33.51
N GLY A 10 41.94 -6.18 32.65
CA GLY A 10 41.24 -6.14 31.37
C GLY A 10 39.73 -6.30 31.56
N LEU A 11 38.96 -5.26 31.24
CA LEU A 11 37.52 -5.38 31.04
C LEU A 11 37.24 -6.01 29.69
N LEU A 12 36.81 -7.28 29.69
CA LEU A 12 36.13 -7.91 28.56
C LEU A 12 34.75 -7.27 28.43
N ALA A 13 34.59 -6.35 27.47
CA ALA A 13 33.30 -5.85 27.05
C ALA A 13 32.54 -6.99 26.32
N GLY A 14 31.65 -7.67 27.05
CA GLY A 14 30.69 -8.58 26.45
C GLY A 14 29.75 -7.80 25.54
N THR A 15 29.75 -8.13 24.24
CA THR A 15 28.73 -7.71 23.29
C THR A 15 27.39 -8.30 23.74
N ALA A 16 26.59 -7.51 24.44
CA ALA A 16 25.19 -7.81 24.64
C ALA A 16 24.51 -7.75 23.26
N ALA A 17 24.39 -8.91 22.60
CA ALA A 17 23.43 -9.07 21.52
C ALA A 17 22.07 -8.70 22.13
N LEU A 18 21.48 -7.58 21.65
CA LEU A 18 20.10 -7.23 21.95
C LEU A 18 19.25 -8.43 21.55
N ALA A 19 18.80 -9.22 22.54
CA ALA A 19 17.83 -10.26 22.34
C ALA A 19 16.60 -9.57 21.73
N GLN A 20 16.34 -9.83 20.44
CA GLN A 20 15.07 -9.44 19.86
C GLN A 20 13.99 -10.13 20.70
N PRO A 21 12.96 -9.41 21.18
CA PRO A 21 11.82 -10.03 21.83
C PRO A 21 11.39 -11.20 20.94
N GLN A 22 11.28 -12.40 21.51
CA GLN A 22 10.76 -13.54 20.78
C GLN A 22 9.42 -13.09 20.21
N ALA A 23 9.36 -12.93 18.89
CA ALA A 23 8.16 -12.43 18.25
C ALA A 23 7.04 -13.41 18.59
N ASP A 24 5.98 -12.86 19.18
CA ASP A 24 4.80 -13.61 19.63
C ASP A 24 4.13 -14.40 18.49
N GLY A 25 4.50 -14.13 17.25
CA GLY A 25 3.99 -14.80 16.07
C GLY A 25 2.64 -14.25 15.63
N GLN A 26 2.23 -13.09 16.16
CA GLN A 26 1.01 -12.40 15.79
C GLN A 26 1.22 -11.53 14.54
N TRP A 27 0.11 -11.13 13.91
CA TRP A 27 0.05 -10.21 12.77
C TRP A 27 -1.08 -9.21 13.01
N THR A 28 -0.83 -8.16 13.79
CA THR A 28 -1.86 -7.29 14.36
C THR A 28 -2.24 -6.09 13.48
N MET A 29 -1.53 -5.86 12.38
CA MET A 29 -1.80 -4.76 11.44
C MET A 29 -1.44 -5.18 10.02
N ALA A 30 -1.98 -4.52 9.00
CA ALA A 30 -1.85 -4.95 7.61
C ALA A 30 -0.40 -5.23 7.18
N ALA A 31 0.54 -4.34 7.53
CA ALA A 31 1.95 -4.45 7.19
C ALA A 31 2.82 -5.14 8.27
N ARG A 32 2.22 -5.78 9.27
CA ARG A 32 2.81 -6.41 10.47
C ARG A 32 3.47 -5.46 11.47
N ASP A 33 4.20 -4.45 11.00
CA ASP A 33 4.87 -3.48 11.85
C ASP A 33 4.67 -2.05 11.35
N HIS A 34 4.90 -1.09 12.24
CA HIS A 34 4.81 0.33 11.96
C HIS A 34 5.78 0.79 10.85
N ALA A 35 6.92 0.11 10.69
CA ALA A 35 7.88 0.38 9.62
C ALA A 35 7.42 -0.12 8.24
N SER A 36 6.26 -0.78 8.16
CA SER A 36 5.68 -1.34 6.95
C SER A 36 6.60 -2.33 6.22
N THR A 37 7.46 -3.05 6.95
CA THR A 37 8.48 -3.91 6.33
C THR A 37 7.91 -5.19 5.73
N ARG A 38 6.76 -5.64 6.24
CA ARG A 38 6.17 -6.96 5.91
C ARG A 38 7.16 -8.11 6.08
N PHE A 39 8.11 -7.96 7.01
CA PHE A 39 9.05 -9.00 7.41
C PHE A 39 8.50 -9.78 8.60
N SER A 40 8.53 -11.12 8.51
CA SER A 40 8.27 -11.98 9.66
C SER A 40 9.55 -12.64 10.17
N PRO A 41 9.80 -12.63 11.50
CA PRO A 41 10.93 -13.35 12.09
C PRO A 41 10.70 -14.88 12.17
N LEU A 42 9.54 -15.39 11.76
CA LEU A 42 9.29 -16.83 11.70
C LEU A 42 10.17 -17.47 10.60
N ALA A 43 10.73 -18.64 10.90
CA ALA A 43 11.74 -19.30 10.06
C ALA A 43 11.55 -20.82 9.95
N GLU A 44 10.34 -21.33 10.23
CA GLU A 44 10.04 -22.76 10.10
C GLU A 44 9.98 -23.17 8.62
N VAL A 45 9.40 -22.29 7.79
CA VAL A 45 9.41 -22.44 6.32
C VAL A 45 10.70 -21.84 5.75
N THR A 46 11.47 -22.65 5.03
CA THR A 46 12.78 -22.36 4.45
C THR A 46 12.87 -22.87 3.01
N PRO A 47 13.87 -22.48 2.20
CA PRO A 47 14.09 -23.05 0.87
C PRO A 47 14.19 -24.58 0.84
N ALA A 48 14.66 -25.21 1.92
CA ALA A 48 14.83 -26.66 2.00
C ALA A 48 13.51 -27.42 2.16
N ASN A 49 12.47 -26.79 2.70
CA ASN A 49 11.20 -27.45 3.02
C ASN A 49 9.94 -26.77 2.46
N ALA A 50 10.05 -25.58 1.86
CA ALA A 50 8.89 -24.85 1.31
C ALA A 50 8.09 -25.66 0.28
N ALA A 51 8.75 -26.55 -0.48
CA ALA A 51 8.09 -27.48 -1.42
C ALA A 51 7.08 -28.43 -0.74
N GLN A 52 7.15 -28.59 0.60
CA GLN A 52 6.28 -29.45 1.39
C GLN A 52 5.05 -28.72 1.93
N LEU A 53 4.88 -27.42 1.69
CA LEU A 53 3.71 -26.68 2.15
C LEU A 53 2.42 -27.32 1.63
N GLN A 54 1.45 -27.50 2.54
CA GLN A 54 0.15 -28.07 2.26
C GLN A 54 -0.95 -27.12 2.72
N LEU A 55 -2.12 -27.20 2.07
CA LEU A 55 -3.32 -26.51 2.54
C LEU A 55 -3.72 -27.07 3.91
N ALA A 56 -3.65 -26.24 4.94
CA ALA A 56 -4.07 -26.59 6.29
C ALA A 56 -5.59 -26.46 6.44
N PHE A 57 -6.14 -25.32 6.01
CA PHE A 57 -7.58 -25.10 5.90
C PHE A 57 -7.89 -23.96 4.93
N SER A 58 -9.17 -23.80 4.61
CA SER A 58 -9.66 -22.65 3.86
C SER A 58 -11.00 -22.17 4.41
N PHE A 59 -11.32 -20.89 4.24
CA PHE A 59 -12.56 -20.29 4.71
C PHE A 59 -13.22 -19.46 3.59
N PRO A 60 -14.39 -19.85 3.07
CA PRO A 60 -15.12 -19.05 2.09
C PRO A 60 -15.80 -17.86 2.78
N THR A 61 -15.59 -16.65 2.25
CA THR A 61 -16.19 -15.43 2.82
C THR A 61 -17.67 -15.25 2.42
N GLY A 62 -18.10 -15.96 1.37
CA GLY A 62 -19.43 -15.78 0.76
C GLY A 62 -19.54 -14.53 -0.11
N LEU A 63 -18.42 -13.89 -0.45
CA LEU A 63 -18.34 -12.67 -1.25
C LEU A 63 -17.57 -12.94 -2.56
N SER A 64 -17.79 -12.11 -3.59
CA SER A 64 -17.25 -12.35 -4.95
C SER A 64 -16.45 -11.20 -5.56
N ARG A 65 -16.30 -10.09 -4.84
CA ARG A 65 -15.53 -8.90 -5.27
C ARG A 65 -14.06 -8.99 -4.85
N GLY A 66 -13.25 -7.99 -5.20
CA GLY A 66 -11.82 -7.97 -4.88
C GLY A 66 -11.51 -8.11 -3.38
N HIS A 67 -10.73 -9.11 -2.99
CA HIS A 67 -10.30 -9.31 -1.60
C HIS A 67 -8.85 -8.81 -1.38
N GLU A 68 -8.69 -7.54 -1.01
CA GLU A 68 -7.37 -6.91 -0.79
C GLU A 68 -6.83 -7.09 0.64
N ALA A 69 -7.70 -7.37 1.62
CA ALA A 69 -7.36 -7.32 3.03
C ALA A 69 -6.22 -8.28 3.43
N ALA A 70 -5.37 -7.83 4.36
CA ALA A 70 -4.51 -8.71 5.13
C ALA A 70 -5.32 -9.38 6.24
N PRO A 71 -5.27 -10.71 6.40
CA PRO A 71 -5.78 -11.36 7.60
C PRO A 71 -5.01 -10.85 8.83
N ILE A 72 -5.74 -10.51 9.89
CA ILE A 72 -5.16 -10.05 11.16
C ILE A 72 -5.20 -11.22 12.14
N VAL A 73 -4.07 -11.57 12.74
CA VAL A 73 -4.00 -12.65 13.73
C VAL A 73 -3.57 -12.04 15.04
N ALA A 74 -4.45 -12.11 16.03
CA ALA A 74 -4.15 -11.71 17.39
C ALA A 74 -4.61 -12.80 18.36
N GLU A 75 -3.73 -13.13 19.29
CA GLU A 75 -3.90 -14.24 20.24
C GLU A 75 -4.21 -15.56 19.50
N ASP A 76 -5.40 -16.10 19.71
CA ASP A 76 -5.88 -17.37 19.16
C ASP A 76 -6.94 -17.18 18.04
N THR A 77 -7.11 -15.95 17.56
CA THR A 77 -8.20 -15.60 16.64
C THR A 77 -7.64 -14.93 15.39
N MET A 78 -8.14 -15.35 14.23
CA MET A 78 -7.88 -14.68 12.95
C MET A 78 -9.09 -13.83 12.56
N PHE A 79 -8.84 -12.60 12.12
CA PHE A 79 -9.83 -11.63 11.68
C PHE A 79 -9.67 -11.29 10.21
N ILE A 80 -10.78 -11.19 9.50
CA ILE A 80 -10.81 -10.93 8.05
C ILE A 80 -11.87 -9.89 7.76
N VAL A 81 -11.51 -8.84 7.03
CA VAL A 81 -12.48 -7.89 6.47
C VAL A 81 -12.73 -8.26 5.01
N GLY A 82 -14.00 -8.45 4.64
CA GLY A 82 -14.39 -8.66 3.25
C GLY A 82 -14.46 -7.36 2.43
N PRO A 83 -14.57 -7.44 1.09
CA PRO A 83 -15.07 -6.33 0.28
C PRO A 83 -16.49 -5.93 0.70
N TYR A 84 -17.06 -4.90 0.07
CA TYR A 84 -18.45 -4.47 0.32
C TYR A 84 -19.42 -5.67 0.42
N PRO A 85 -20.28 -5.76 1.45
CA PRO A 85 -20.62 -4.73 2.45
C PRO A 85 -19.70 -4.71 3.69
N ASN A 86 -18.42 -5.06 3.53
CA ASN A 86 -17.35 -5.00 4.54
C ASN A 86 -17.58 -5.83 5.82
N PRO A 87 -18.10 -7.08 5.75
CA PRO A 87 -18.23 -7.89 6.96
C PRO A 87 -16.87 -8.21 7.58
N LEU A 88 -16.82 -8.21 8.91
CA LEU A 88 -15.67 -8.62 9.70
C LEU A 88 -15.94 -10.02 10.25
N PHE A 89 -15.09 -10.97 9.91
CA PHE A 89 -15.14 -12.36 10.40
C PHE A 89 -14.09 -12.59 11.47
N ALA A 90 -14.42 -13.35 12.50
CA ALA A 90 -13.46 -13.87 13.47
C ALA A 90 -13.46 -15.40 13.44
N LEU A 91 -12.29 -16.00 13.23
CA LEU A 91 -12.07 -17.44 13.11
C LEU A 91 -11.29 -17.94 14.32
N ASP A 92 -11.77 -19.01 14.95
CA ASP A 92 -11.17 -19.60 16.15
C ASP A 92 -10.02 -20.56 15.77
N LEU A 93 -8.76 -20.11 15.87
CA LEU A 93 -7.60 -20.90 15.47
C LEU A 93 -7.28 -22.05 16.44
N THR A 94 -7.94 -22.13 17.60
CA THR A 94 -7.77 -23.24 18.54
C THR A 94 -8.49 -24.52 18.10
N LYS A 95 -9.41 -24.40 17.13
CA LYS A 95 -10.24 -25.50 16.65
C LYS A 95 -9.86 -25.93 15.24
N PRO A 96 -9.93 -27.24 14.93
CA PRO A 96 -9.70 -27.74 13.57
C PRO A 96 -10.56 -27.02 12.54
N GLY A 97 -9.94 -26.59 11.43
CA GLY A 97 -10.62 -25.88 10.35
C GLY A 97 -10.94 -24.41 10.64
N ALA A 98 -10.51 -23.86 11.79
CA ALA A 98 -10.72 -22.48 12.19
C ALA A 98 -12.17 -21.99 12.00
N PRO A 99 -13.16 -22.62 12.67
CA PRO A 99 -14.56 -22.28 12.50
C PRO A 99 -14.85 -20.82 12.88
N LEU A 100 -15.91 -20.26 12.28
CA LEU A 100 -16.38 -18.92 12.57
C LEU A 100 -16.79 -18.79 14.05
N LYS A 101 -16.14 -17.90 14.78
CA LYS A 101 -16.42 -17.55 16.18
C LYS A 101 -17.54 -16.53 16.27
N TRP A 102 -17.44 -15.46 15.47
CA TRP A 102 -18.47 -14.44 15.31
C TRP A 102 -18.29 -13.72 13.98
N ARG A 103 -19.33 -13.02 13.54
CA ARG A 103 -19.34 -12.14 12.37
C ARG A 103 -19.99 -10.82 12.73
N PHE A 104 -19.39 -9.72 12.30
CA PHE A 104 -19.94 -8.38 12.40
C PHE A 104 -20.29 -7.86 11.00
N ASP A 105 -21.53 -7.43 10.81
CA ASP A 105 -22.05 -6.90 9.55
C ASP A 105 -22.30 -5.38 9.68
N PRO A 106 -21.44 -4.51 9.13
CA PRO A 106 -21.48 -3.07 9.39
C PRO A 106 -22.60 -2.32 8.67
N LYS A 107 -23.22 -2.93 7.65
CA LYS A 107 -24.33 -2.39 6.84
C LYS A 107 -24.09 -0.98 6.26
N PRO A 108 -23.00 -0.76 5.50
CA PRO A 108 -22.75 0.51 4.83
C PRO A 108 -23.87 0.88 3.86
N HIS A 109 -24.06 2.17 3.61
CA HIS A 109 -25.05 2.68 2.68
C HIS A 109 -24.83 2.10 1.26
N PRO A 110 -25.84 1.48 0.61
CA PRO A 110 -25.64 0.76 -0.64
C PRO A 110 -25.12 1.59 -1.82
N SER A 111 -25.47 2.88 -1.87
CA SER A 111 -25.00 3.81 -2.90
C SER A 111 -23.50 4.09 -2.85
N SER A 112 -22.79 3.72 -1.78
CA SER A 112 -21.32 3.83 -1.71
C SER A 112 -20.62 3.04 -2.83
N GLN A 113 -21.23 1.95 -3.32
CA GLN A 113 -20.70 1.19 -4.45
C GLN A 113 -20.65 2.01 -5.75
N GLY A 114 -21.57 2.97 -5.94
CA GLY A 114 -21.65 3.80 -7.14
C GLY A 114 -20.61 4.91 -7.22
N VAL A 115 -19.91 5.18 -6.11
CA VAL A 115 -18.88 6.23 -5.99
C VAL A 115 -17.50 5.65 -5.69
N ALA A 116 -17.34 4.32 -5.77
CA ALA A 116 -16.05 3.66 -5.71
C ALA A 116 -15.44 3.59 -7.13
N CYS A 117 -14.31 4.24 -7.35
CA CYS A 117 -13.66 4.27 -8.68
C CYS A 117 -13.27 2.88 -9.18
N CYS A 118 -12.82 2.01 -8.27
CA CYS A 118 -11.82 1.00 -8.61
C CYS A 118 -12.15 -0.37 -7.96
N ASP A 119 -13.43 -0.79 -8.05
CA ASP A 119 -14.04 -1.93 -7.34
C ASP A 119 -14.36 -1.64 -5.85
N THR A 120 -15.10 -2.54 -5.21
CA THR A 120 -15.63 -2.35 -3.84
C THR A 120 -14.75 -2.97 -2.75
N VAL A 121 -13.44 -2.78 -2.91
CA VAL A 121 -12.38 -3.40 -2.10
C VAL A 121 -12.25 -2.83 -0.68
N ASN A 122 -11.54 -3.56 0.18
CA ASN A 122 -11.15 -3.11 1.50
C ASN A 122 -9.78 -3.70 1.87
N ARG A 123 -8.85 -2.87 2.37
CA ARG A 123 -7.46 -3.27 2.64
C ARG A 123 -7.22 -3.89 4.02
N GLY A 124 -8.25 -3.99 4.85
CA GLY A 124 -8.22 -4.75 6.10
C GLY A 124 -8.43 -3.91 7.36
N ALA A 125 -8.02 -4.49 8.49
CA ALA A 125 -8.19 -3.94 9.82
C ALA A 125 -6.84 -3.74 10.53
N ALA A 126 -6.88 -3.08 11.68
CA ALA A 126 -5.81 -3.09 12.68
C ALA A 126 -6.36 -3.58 14.02
N TYR A 127 -5.53 -4.29 14.79
CA TYR A 127 -5.80 -4.74 16.15
C TYR A 127 -4.94 -3.95 17.14
N ASP A 128 -5.54 -3.41 18.19
CA ASP A 128 -4.83 -2.87 19.36
C ASP A 128 -5.66 -3.09 20.63
N LYS A 129 -5.02 -3.58 21.70
CA LYS A 129 -5.60 -3.72 23.05
C LYS A 129 -7.02 -4.31 23.06
N GLY A 130 -7.22 -5.45 22.39
CA GLY A 130 -8.51 -6.15 22.34
C GLY A 130 -9.57 -5.54 21.43
N ARG A 131 -9.20 -4.55 20.58
CA ARG A 131 -10.11 -3.88 19.65
C ARG A 131 -9.64 -4.05 18.22
N LEU A 132 -10.60 -4.19 17.31
CA LEU A 132 -10.38 -4.13 15.87
C LEU A 132 -10.92 -2.83 15.31
N PHE A 133 -10.13 -2.18 14.47
CA PHE A 133 -10.48 -0.96 13.77
C PHE A 133 -10.48 -1.22 12.27
N PHE A 134 -11.57 -0.88 11.59
CA PHE A 134 -11.65 -1.00 10.13
C PHE A 134 -12.59 0.06 9.54
N ASN A 135 -12.46 0.29 8.24
CA ASN A 135 -13.25 1.26 7.50
C ASN A 135 -14.35 0.58 6.68
N THR A 136 -15.46 1.28 6.45
CA THR A 136 -16.50 0.89 5.49
C THR A 136 -16.48 1.79 4.27
N LEU A 137 -16.99 1.27 3.15
CA LEU A 137 -16.97 1.98 1.86
C LEU A 137 -17.72 3.32 1.90
N ASP A 138 -18.71 3.48 2.78
CA ASP A 138 -19.50 4.69 2.97
C ASP A 138 -18.90 5.70 3.96
N ASN A 139 -17.58 5.64 4.18
CA ASN A 139 -16.79 6.56 4.98
C ASN A 139 -17.07 6.49 6.49
N GLN A 140 -17.21 5.29 7.04
CA GLN A 140 -17.22 5.09 8.49
C GLN A 140 -15.98 4.36 8.96
N THR A 141 -15.45 4.73 10.12
CA THR A 141 -14.50 3.91 10.87
C THR A 141 -15.22 3.32 12.07
N ILE A 142 -15.00 2.04 12.34
CA ILE A 142 -15.70 1.29 13.38
C ILE A 142 -14.67 0.60 14.27
N ALA A 143 -14.87 0.69 15.59
CA ALA A 143 -14.19 -0.17 16.54
C ALA A 143 -15.10 -1.33 16.97
N VAL A 144 -14.55 -2.54 16.97
CA VAL A 144 -15.23 -3.77 17.37
C VAL A 144 -14.41 -4.46 18.46
N ASP A 145 -15.07 -4.94 19.51
CA ASP A 145 -14.44 -5.78 20.53
C ASP A 145 -13.99 -7.11 19.90
N ALA A 146 -12.69 -7.39 19.94
CA ALA A 146 -12.09 -8.52 19.23
C ALA A 146 -12.57 -9.88 19.78
N LYS A 147 -13.00 -9.93 21.04
CA LYS A 147 -13.46 -11.17 21.68
C LYS A 147 -14.91 -11.49 21.34
N THR A 148 -15.78 -10.49 21.34
CA THR A 148 -17.24 -10.65 21.28
C THR A 148 -17.86 -10.24 19.96
N GLY A 149 -17.15 -9.48 19.12
CA GLY A 149 -17.70 -8.94 17.88
C GLY A 149 -18.69 -7.77 18.08
N LYS A 150 -18.79 -7.24 19.30
CA LYS A 150 -19.67 -6.10 19.61
C LYS A 150 -19.03 -4.80 19.14
N GLU A 151 -19.83 -3.96 18.50
CA GLU A 151 -19.45 -2.58 18.18
C GLU A 151 -19.19 -1.80 19.48
N LEU A 152 -18.07 -1.09 19.51
CA LEU A 152 -17.67 -0.21 20.61
C LEU A 152 -18.00 1.25 20.27
N TRP A 153 -17.66 1.66 19.05
CA TRP A 153 -17.99 2.98 18.50
C TRP A 153 -17.95 2.95 16.98
N ARG A 154 -18.56 3.96 16.37
CA ARG A 154 -18.60 4.20 14.92
C ARG A 154 -18.59 5.70 14.65
N THR A 155 -17.78 6.13 13.69
CA THR A 155 -17.62 7.54 13.33
C THR A 155 -17.76 7.71 11.82
N GLN A 156 -18.68 8.59 11.39
CA GLN A 156 -18.82 9.03 10.00
C GLN A 156 -17.78 10.11 9.70
N LEU A 157 -16.97 9.93 8.66
CA LEU A 157 -15.82 10.80 8.36
C LEU A 157 -15.89 11.54 7.02
N GLY A 158 -16.70 11.04 6.09
CA GLY A 158 -16.83 11.57 4.73
C GLY A 158 -18.28 11.55 4.23
N ASP A 159 -18.50 12.01 3.01
CA ASP A 159 -19.83 12.12 2.40
C ASP A 159 -19.88 11.51 0.99
N ILE A 160 -20.55 10.36 0.87
CA ILE A 160 -20.71 9.65 -0.42
C ILE A 160 -21.42 10.51 -1.48
N LYS A 161 -22.21 11.52 -1.10
CA LYS A 161 -22.88 12.43 -2.06
C LYS A 161 -21.88 13.31 -2.82
N LYS A 162 -20.64 13.41 -2.33
CA LYS A 162 -19.54 14.13 -2.98
C LYS A 162 -18.60 13.21 -3.77
N GLY A 163 -18.90 11.91 -3.84
CA GLY A 163 -18.04 10.93 -4.50
C GLY A 163 -16.94 10.37 -3.59
N GLU A 164 -17.02 10.64 -2.28
CA GLU A 164 -16.02 10.21 -1.30
C GLU A 164 -16.28 8.76 -0.84
N SER A 165 -15.21 7.98 -0.70
CA SER A 165 -15.25 6.61 -0.14
C SER A 165 -14.02 6.32 0.72
N MET A 166 -13.99 5.20 1.43
CA MET A 166 -12.79 4.73 2.17
C MET A 166 -12.48 3.27 1.86
N THR A 167 -11.23 3.01 1.48
CA THR A 167 -10.74 1.66 1.12
C THR A 167 -9.49 1.23 1.89
N MET A 168 -8.72 2.17 2.47
CA MET A 168 -7.48 1.89 3.19
C MET A 168 -7.68 1.10 4.49
N ALA A 169 -6.63 0.41 4.93
CA ALA A 169 -6.57 -0.21 6.25
C ALA A 169 -6.14 0.84 7.29
N PRO A 170 -6.81 0.96 8.46
CA PRO A 170 -6.36 1.85 9.52
C PRO A 170 -4.95 1.52 10.04
N LEU A 171 -4.25 2.51 10.59
CA LEU A 171 -3.05 2.31 11.40
C LEU A 171 -3.30 2.83 12.83
N VAL A 172 -3.04 2.01 13.84
CA VAL A 172 -3.06 2.47 15.23
C VAL A 172 -1.67 2.98 15.62
N VAL A 173 -1.57 4.21 16.08
CA VAL A 173 -0.34 4.81 16.60
C VAL A 173 -0.64 5.40 17.97
N LYS A 174 0.07 4.93 19.00
CA LYS A 174 -0.17 5.31 20.41
C LYS A 174 -1.61 5.01 20.84
N ASP A 175 -2.43 6.06 20.95
CA ASP A 175 -3.84 6.07 21.33
C ASP A 175 -4.75 6.55 20.18
N LYS A 176 -4.22 6.62 18.96
CA LYS A 176 -4.92 7.16 17.79
C LYS A 176 -5.07 6.13 16.67
N VAL A 177 -6.19 6.21 15.95
CA VAL A 177 -6.48 5.42 14.74
C VAL A 177 -6.41 6.36 13.54
N LEU A 178 -5.45 6.14 12.66
CA LEU A 178 -5.19 6.96 11.48
C LEU A 178 -5.89 6.35 10.26
N VAL A 179 -6.71 7.15 9.58
CA VAL A 179 -7.51 6.76 8.42
C VAL A 179 -7.58 7.90 7.41
N GLY A 180 -7.76 7.57 6.14
CA GLY A 180 -7.79 8.49 5.02
C GLY A 180 -8.86 8.11 4.00
N ASN A 181 -9.21 9.08 3.15
CA ASN A 181 -10.26 8.94 2.16
C ASN A 181 -9.76 8.56 0.76
N ALA A 182 -10.71 8.23 -0.11
CA ALA A 182 -10.56 7.99 -1.55
C ALA A 182 -11.56 8.85 -2.33
N GLY A 183 -11.33 8.99 -3.63
CA GLY A 183 -12.21 9.75 -4.54
C GLY A 183 -11.49 10.80 -5.40
N GLY A 184 -10.20 10.61 -5.72
CA GLY A 184 -9.47 11.49 -6.63
C GLY A 184 -10.21 11.69 -7.97
N GLU A 185 -10.76 10.60 -8.50
CA GLU A 185 -11.54 10.54 -9.76
C GLU A 185 -12.91 11.20 -9.65
N PHE A 186 -13.30 11.71 -8.48
CA PHE A 186 -14.55 12.41 -8.22
C PHE A 186 -14.32 13.86 -7.76
N GLY A 187 -13.08 14.36 -7.83
CA GLY A 187 -12.73 15.69 -7.34
C GLY A 187 -12.85 15.81 -5.81
N VAL A 188 -12.66 14.72 -5.07
CA VAL A 188 -12.71 14.75 -3.60
C VAL A 188 -11.40 15.30 -3.05
N ARG A 189 -11.49 16.31 -2.17
CA ARG A 189 -10.33 16.82 -1.44
C ARG A 189 -9.84 15.80 -0.43
N GLY A 190 -8.58 15.37 -0.58
CA GLY A 190 -7.96 14.38 0.28
C GLY A 190 -7.72 14.85 1.72
N TRP A 191 -7.75 13.89 2.65
CA TRP A 191 -7.37 14.11 4.05
C TRP A 191 -6.84 12.84 4.72
N LEU A 192 -6.04 13.04 5.76
CA LEU A 192 -5.73 12.05 6.80
C LEU A 192 -6.36 12.52 8.12
N THR A 193 -7.07 11.65 8.81
CA THR A 193 -7.73 11.92 10.10
C THR A 193 -7.18 10.97 11.16
N ALA A 194 -6.89 11.49 12.34
CA ALA A 194 -6.70 10.68 13.54
C ALA A 194 -7.94 10.70 14.41
N LEU A 195 -8.38 9.53 14.83
CA LEU A 195 -9.43 9.33 15.83
C LEU A 195 -8.80 8.91 17.15
N ASP A 196 -9.34 9.35 18.28
CA ASP A 196 -9.05 8.74 19.56
C ASP A 196 -9.52 7.27 19.54
N ALA A 197 -8.62 6.33 19.85
CA ALA A 197 -8.87 4.90 19.69
C ALA A 197 -9.94 4.38 20.67
N ALA A 198 -10.12 5.03 21.82
CA ALA A 198 -11.09 4.61 22.83
C ALA A 198 -12.51 5.06 22.48
N THR A 199 -12.67 6.25 21.89
CA THR A 199 -13.95 6.94 21.74
C THR A 199 -14.40 7.12 20.29
N GLY A 200 -13.48 7.04 19.32
CA GLY A 200 -13.75 7.32 17.91
C GLY A 200 -13.89 8.81 17.59
N THR A 201 -13.64 9.70 18.54
CA THR A 201 -13.71 11.15 18.33
C THR A 201 -12.54 11.64 17.47
N ILE A 202 -12.78 12.62 16.59
CA ILE A 202 -11.74 13.20 15.75
C ILE A 202 -10.77 13.98 16.65
N ALA A 203 -9.51 13.53 16.71
CA ALA A 203 -8.44 14.24 17.38
C ALA A 203 -7.89 15.37 16.49
N TRP A 204 -7.63 15.06 15.22
CA TRP A 204 -7.24 16.04 14.20
C TRP A 204 -7.55 15.54 12.79
N ARG A 205 -7.63 16.46 11.83
CA ARG A 205 -7.73 16.19 10.40
C ARG A 205 -6.79 17.11 9.63
N ALA A 206 -5.93 16.52 8.81
CA ALA A 206 -5.03 17.22 7.90
C ALA A 206 -5.51 17.01 6.46
N TYR A 207 -5.89 18.09 5.77
CA TYR A 207 -6.19 18.03 4.33
C TYR A 207 -4.91 18.00 3.49
N SER A 208 -4.99 17.47 2.27
CA SER A 208 -3.85 17.39 1.33
C SER A 208 -3.63 18.66 0.50
N THR A 209 -4.66 19.48 0.34
CA THR A 209 -4.61 20.75 -0.43
C THR A 209 -5.22 21.88 0.38
N GLY A 210 -5.14 23.12 -0.07
CA GLY A 210 -5.74 24.30 0.57
C GLY A 210 -4.79 25.08 1.49
N PRO A 211 -5.31 26.02 2.30
CA PRO A 211 -4.50 26.88 3.16
C PRO A 211 -3.69 26.08 4.17
N ASP A 212 -2.56 26.63 4.63
CA ASP A 212 -1.65 25.95 5.57
C ASP A 212 -2.38 25.49 6.85
N LYS A 213 -3.38 26.27 7.29
CA LYS A 213 -4.24 25.92 8.43
C LYS A 213 -5.00 24.60 8.23
N ASP A 214 -5.51 24.34 7.03
CA ASP A 214 -6.26 23.11 6.75
C ASP A 214 -5.30 21.92 6.54
N VAL A 215 -4.12 22.19 5.98
CA VAL A 215 -3.06 21.19 5.75
C VAL A 215 -2.29 20.88 7.03
N LEU A 216 -2.51 21.64 8.11
CA LEU A 216 -1.75 21.61 9.37
C LEU A 216 -0.25 21.85 9.14
N ILE A 217 0.09 22.86 8.34
CA ILE A 217 1.46 23.35 8.17
C ILE A 217 1.70 24.46 9.18
N GLY A 218 2.71 24.25 10.03
CA GLY A 218 3.08 25.15 11.13
C GLY A 218 4.57 25.50 11.11
N PRO A 219 5.09 26.14 12.16
CA PRO A 219 6.47 26.59 12.25
C PRO A 219 7.50 25.44 12.17
N ASP A 220 7.10 24.22 12.55
CA ASP A 220 7.94 23.02 12.53
C ASP A 220 8.05 22.37 11.14
N PHE A 221 7.33 22.88 10.14
CA PHE A 221 7.45 22.43 8.76
C PHE A 221 8.76 22.93 8.14
N LYS A 222 9.71 22.01 7.95
CA LYS A 222 11.07 22.26 7.44
C LYS A 222 11.38 21.31 6.27
N PRO A 223 10.67 21.42 5.13
CA PRO A 223 10.95 20.57 3.98
C PRO A 223 12.34 20.85 3.42
N PHE A 224 13.01 19.80 2.95
CA PHE A 224 14.38 19.87 2.45
C PHE A 224 14.50 20.77 1.20
N TYR A 225 13.56 20.65 0.26
CA TYR A 225 13.62 21.36 -1.02
C TYR A 225 12.94 22.73 -0.95
N LYS A 226 13.56 23.73 -1.58
CA LYS A 226 13.07 25.11 -1.62
C LYS A 226 11.70 25.24 -2.29
N SER A 227 11.39 24.40 -3.27
CA SER A 227 10.08 24.36 -3.94
C SER A 227 8.92 24.06 -3.00
N ASP A 228 9.20 23.41 -1.88
CA ASP A 228 8.21 23.07 -0.86
C ASP A 228 8.22 24.07 0.31
N GLN A 229 9.08 25.09 0.27
CA GLN A 229 9.15 26.15 1.27
C GLN A 229 8.32 27.35 0.79
N GLY A 230 7.21 27.61 1.47
CA GLY A 230 6.36 28.74 1.15
C GLY A 230 5.14 28.81 2.05
N LYS A 231 4.34 29.86 1.88
CA LYS A 231 3.08 30.05 2.59
C LYS A 231 1.93 29.72 1.66
N ASP A 232 0.96 28.96 2.16
CA ASP A 232 -0.26 28.60 1.47
C ASP A 232 0.00 28.01 0.06
N LEU A 233 1.07 27.20 -0.08
CA LEU A 233 1.39 26.55 -1.37
C LEU A 233 0.27 25.61 -1.83
N GLY A 234 -0.51 25.06 -0.88
CA GLY A 234 -1.71 24.28 -1.17
C GLY A 234 -2.86 25.08 -1.80
N VAL A 235 -2.73 26.41 -1.89
CA VAL A 235 -3.65 27.31 -2.61
C VAL A 235 -2.95 27.96 -3.80
N THR A 236 -1.75 28.50 -3.60
CA THR A 236 -1.06 29.35 -4.59
C THR A 236 -0.49 28.58 -5.77
N THR A 237 -0.32 27.26 -5.66
CA THR A 237 0.09 26.38 -6.77
C THR A 237 -1.11 25.82 -7.56
N TRP A 238 -2.31 26.39 -7.35
CA TRP A 238 -3.54 26.01 -8.04
C TRP A 238 -4.21 27.22 -8.70
N PRO A 239 -5.01 26.99 -9.75
CA PRO A 239 -5.98 28.00 -10.16
C PRO A 239 -6.97 28.28 -9.03
N SER A 240 -7.53 29.49 -9.04
CA SER A 240 -8.42 29.96 -7.98
C SER A 240 -9.56 28.96 -7.70
N GLY A 241 -9.63 28.48 -6.46
CA GLY A 241 -10.67 27.57 -5.99
C GLY A 241 -10.51 26.08 -6.39
N MET A 242 -9.66 25.74 -7.35
CA MET A 242 -9.51 24.37 -7.85
C MET A 242 -9.01 23.39 -6.80
N TRP A 243 -8.19 23.85 -5.84
CA TRP A 243 -7.72 23.02 -4.72
C TRP A 243 -8.86 22.40 -3.88
N LYS A 244 -10.07 22.98 -3.90
CA LYS A 244 -11.25 22.47 -3.15
C LYS A 244 -11.81 21.18 -3.75
N ILE A 245 -11.54 20.93 -5.03
CA ILE A 245 -11.91 19.71 -5.75
C ILE A 245 -10.68 19.01 -6.34
N GLY A 246 -9.52 19.26 -5.74
CA GLY A 246 -8.21 18.98 -6.33
C GLY A 246 -7.66 17.57 -6.08
N GLY A 247 -8.43 16.61 -5.58
CA GLY A 247 -7.90 15.27 -5.30
C GLY A 247 -6.95 15.24 -4.08
N GLY A 248 -5.84 14.50 -4.19
CA GLY A 248 -4.85 14.33 -3.12
C GLY A 248 -5.27 13.34 -2.04
N THR A 249 -6.18 12.42 -2.37
CA THR A 249 -6.79 11.47 -1.42
C THR A 249 -5.77 10.50 -0.82
N VAL A 250 -6.05 9.93 0.36
CA VAL A 250 -5.10 9.18 1.18
C VAL A 250 -5.61 7.75 1.37
N TRP A 251 -5.53 6.95 0.30
CA TRP A 251 -6.15 5.63 0.24
C TRP A 251 -5.15 4.48 0.34
N GLY A 252 -3.85 4.75 0.39
CA GLY A 252 -2.82 3.71 0.47
C GLY A 252 -2.43 3.35 1.90
N TRP A 253 -1.14 3.45 2.20
CA TRP A 253 -0.55 2.97 3.46
C TRP A 253 0.03 4.08 4.31
N VAL A 254 -0.05 3.89 5.63
CA VAL A 254 0.59 4.75 6.63
C VAL A 254 1.64 3.93 7.36
N SER A 255 2.81 4.51 7.58
CA SER A 255 3.90 3.96 8.40
C SER A 255 4.21 4.90 9.55
N TYR A 256 4.92 4.41 10.56
CA TYR A 256 5.27 5.17 11.76
C TYR A 256 6.67 4.80 12.26
N ASP A 257 7.48 5.83 12.57
CA ASP A 257 8.75 5.69 13.29
C ASP A 257 8.56 6.21 14.71
N ALA A 258 8.65 5.32 15.70
CA ALA A 258 8.48 5.65 17.11
C ALA A 258 9.66 6.45 17.70
N GLU A 259 10.85 6.35 17.13
CA GLU A 259 12.03 7.09 17.58
C GLU A 259 11.95 8.56 17.15
N LEU A 260 11.49 8.81 15.92
CA LEU A 260 11.30 10.16 15.39
C LEU A 260 9.95 10.77 15.78
N ASP A 261 9.04 9.92 16.22
CA ASP A 261 7.63 10.20 16.45
C ASP A 261 6.98 10.86 15.21
N LEU A 262 7.13 10.19 14.07
CA LEU A 262 6.63 10.66 12.77
C LEU A 262 5.83 9.56 12.07
N VAL A 263 4.66 9.93 11.55
CA VAL A 263 3.89 9.12 10.60
C VAL A 263 4.20 9.54 9.18
N TYR A 264 4.31 8.58 8.27
CA TYR A 264 4.59 8.81 6.86
C TYR A 264 3.52 8.18 5.99
N TYR A 265 3.01 8.96 5.05
CA TYR A 265 2.03 8.54 4.06
C TYR A 265 2.17 9.44 2.84
N GLY A 266 1.64 8.99 1.71
CA GLY A 266 1.58 9.85 0.54
C GLY A 266 0.16 10.16 0.08
N THR A 267 0.07 11.20 -0.74
CA THR A 267 -1.16 11.80 -1.25
C THR A 267 -1.37 11.40 -2.70
N GLY A 268 -2.63 11.15 -3.06
CA GLY A 268 -3.04 10.75 -4.39
C GLY A 268 -2.91 11.83 -5.45
N ASN A 269 -3.37 11.51 -6.65
CA ASN A 269 -3.38 12.39 -7.82
C ASN A 269 -4.12 13.72 -7.60
N PRO A 270 -3.74 14.78 -8.33
CA PRO A 270 -4.58 15.95 -8.52
C PRO A 270 -5.70 15.71 -9.54
N GLY A 271 -6.94 16.07 -9.20
CA GLY A 271 -8.09 16.03 -10.11
C GLY A 271 -8.30 17.35 -10.88
N PRO A 272 -8.84 17.34 -12.11
CA PRO A 272 -9.14 16.15 -12.93
C PRO A 272 -7.86 15.57 -13.56
N TRP A 273 -7.92 14.42 -14.24
CA TRP A 273 -6.77 13.86 -14.95
C TRP A 273 -6.29 14.74 -16.11
N ASN A 274 -7.16 15.60 -16.66
CA ASN A 274 -6.75 16.62 -17.62
C ASN A 274 -5.91 17.72 -16.93
N PRO A 275 -4.59 17.79 -17.17
CA PRO A 275 -3.72 18.74 -16.48
C PRO A 275 -3.95 20.19 -16.94
N GLU A 276 -4.44 20.41 -18.17
CA GLU A 276 -4.68 21.75 -18.71
C GLU A 276 -5.75 22.53 -17.91
N GLN A 277 -6.66 21.84 -17.22
CA GLN A 277 -7.67 22.46 -16.35
C GLN A 277 -7.13 22.90 -14.98
N ARG A 278 -5.89 22.53 -14.64
CA ARG A 278 -5.29 22.76 -13.32
C ARG A 278 -3.82 23.18 -13.39
N PRO A 279 -3.46 24.24 -14.15
CA PRO A 279 -2.06 24.67 -14.24
C PRO A 279 -1.46 25.01 -12.86
N GLY A 280 -0.22 24.58 -12.64
CA GLY A 280 0.53 24.77 -11.39
C GLY A 280 0.97 23.43 -10.76
N ASP A 281 1.89 23.48 -9.80
CA ASP A 281 2.43 22.26 -9.16
C ASP A 281 1.38 21.40 -8.45
N ASN A 282 0.19 21.94 -8.19
CA ASN A 282 -0.94 21.24 -7.56
C ASN A 282 -0.63 20.72 -6.15
N LYS A 283 0.09 21.49 -5.33
CA LYS A 283 0.50 21.02 -3.99
C LYS A 283 -0.71 20.83 -3.06
N TRP A 284 -0.72 19.82 -2.19
CA TRP A 284 0.34 18.85 -1.89
C TRP A 284 -0.04 17.44 -2.36
N THR A 285 -0.46 17.31 -3.63
CA THR A 285 -0.82 16.02 -4.26
C THR A 285 0.40 15.27 -4.79
N SER A 286 0.28 13.96 -5.02
CA SER A 286 1.33 13.10 -5.59
C SER A 286 2.68 13.26 -4.89
N GLY A 287 2.68 13.28 -3.55
CA GLY A 287 3.89 13.37 -2.73
C GLY A 287 3.76 12.69 -1.38
N VAL A 288 4.78 12.84 -0.54
CA VAL A 288 4.89 12.19 0.78
C VAL A 288 4.94 13.24 1.87
N PHE A 289 4.09 13.09 2.89
CA PHE A 289 4.16 13.84 4.13
C PHE A 289 4.85 13.02 5.23
N ALA A 290 5.60 13.71 6.09
CA ALA A 290 5.84 13.28 7.46
C ALA A 290 5.11 14.19 8.44
N ARG A 291 4.39 13.61 9.40
CA ARG A 291 3.58 14.34 10.39
C ARG A 291 3.79 13.85 11.80
N LYS A 292 3.53 14.72 12.77
CA LYS A 292 3.41 14.34 14.18
C LYS A 292 2.09 13.57 14.40
N PRO A 293 2.12 12.36 14.98
CA PRO A 293 0.89 11.58 15.18
C PRO A 293 -0.09 12.25 16.16
N ASP A 294 0.41 13.03 17.12
CA ASP A 294 -0.44 13.61 18.16
C ASP A 294 -1.21 14.84 17.70
N THR A 295 -0.59 15.68 16.86
CA THR A 295 -1.17 16.97 16.43
C THR A 295 -1.59 17.00 14.95
N GLY A 296 -1.04 16.09 14.14
CA GLY A 296 -1.21 16.10 12.68
C GLY A 296 -0.33 17.14 11.97
N GLU A 297 0.49 17.92 12.70
CA GLU A 297 1.35 18.95 12.11
C GLU A 297 2.40 18.34 11.19
N ALA A 298 2.57 18.94 10.01
CA ALA A 298 3.56 18.53 9.03
C ALA A 298 4.97 18.92 9.46
N VAL A 299 5.91 17.99 9.32
CA VAL A 299 7.35 18.21 9.58
C VAL A 299 8.11 18.41 8.27
N TRP A 300 7.83 17.60 7.26
CA TRP A 300 8.34 17.79 5.91
C TRP A 300 7.37 17.22 4.88
N TYR A 301 7.54 17.66 3.64
CA TYR A 301 6.86 17.12 2.47
C TYR A 301 7.84 17.03 1.30
N TYR A 302 7.60 16.09 0.39
CA TYR A 302 8.27 16.00 -0.90
C TYR A 302 7.27 15.60 -2.00
N GLN A 303 7.23 16.34 -3.10
CA GLN A 303 6.37 16.04 -4.24
C GLN A 303 7.08 15.13 -5.25
N LEU A 304 6.53 13.93 -5.50
CA LEU A 304 7.11 12.93 -6.40
C LEU A 304 6.76 13.21 -7.87
N SER A 305 5.54 13.67 -8.11
CA SER A 305 5.04 14.06 -9.44
C SER A 305 4.38 15.44 -9.37
N PRO A 306 5.16 16.55 -9.37
CA PRO A 306 4.60 17.90 -9.45
C PRO A 306 3.76 18.07 -10.71
N HIS A 307 2.60 18.71 -10.62
CA HIS A 307 1.67 18.85 -11.74
C HIS A 307 1.42 17.52 -12.48
N ASP A 308 1.06 16.47 -11.73
CA ASP A 308 0.92 15.11 -12.28
C ASP A 308 0.10 15.09 -13.59
N LEU A 309 0.62 14.37 -14.59
CA LEU A 309 0.08 14.32 -15.95
C LEU A 309 -0.57 12.96 -16.29
N HIS A 310 -0.45 11.98 -15.39
CA HIS A 310 -0.61 10.58 -15.74
C HIS A 310 -1.41 9.76 -14.73
N ASP A 311 -1.97 10.37 -13.68
CA ASP A 311 -2.63 9.68 -12.58
C ASP A 311 -1.65 8.88 -11.70
N TYR A 312 -0.44 9.40 -11.49
CA TYR A 312 0.53 8.76 -10.60
C TYR A 312 0.27 9.14 -9.15
N ASP A 313 -0.77 8.56 -8.57
CA ASP A 313 -1.05 8.57 -7.13
C ASP A 313 0.17 8.15 -6.31
N ALA A 314 0.64 9.05 -5.45
CA ALA A 314 1.72 8.73 -4.53
C ALA A 314 1.19 8.10 -3.24
N VAL A 315 0.34 7.08 -3.30
CA VAL A 315 -0.22 6.44 -2.10
C VAL A 315 0.51 5.17 -1.68
N ASN A 316 1.50 4.73 -2.45
CA ASN A 316 2.28 3.53 -2.16
C ASN A 316 2.93 3.59 -0.76
N GLU A 317 3.34 2.44 -0.25
CA GLU A 317 3.89 2.31 1.09
C GLU A 317 5.23 3.02 1.28
N SER A 318 5.47 3.43 2.52
CA SER A 318 6.70 4.03 2.99
C SER A 318 7.40 3.03 3.91
N ILE A 319 8.43 2.33 3.41
CA ILE A 319 9.11 1.27 4.16
C ILE A 319 10.29 1.85 4.93
N LEU A 320 10.23 1.84 6.26
CA LEU A 320 11.17 2.55 7.13
C LEU A 320 12.30 1.62 7.56
N VAL A 321 13.53 1.91 7.13
CA VAL A 321 14.70 1.07 7.41
C VAL A 321 15.94 1.90 7.65
N ASP A 322 16.92 1.33 8.32
CA ASP A 322 18.23 1.94 8.43
C ASP A 322 19.18 1.28 7.41
N LEU A 323 19.80 2.07 6.55
CA LEU A 323 20.77 1.59 5.56
C LEU A 323 22.14 2.22 5.75
N ASP A 324 23.17 1.47 5.39
CA ASP A 324 24.52 2.00 5.25
C ASP A 324 24.65 2.57 3.84
N LEU A 325 24.62 3.89 3.73
CA LEU A 325 24.74 4.62 2.48
C LEU A 325 26.02 5.44 2.50
N GLN A 326 26.89 5.19 1.51
CA GLN A 326 28.18 5.87 1.37
C GLN A 326 29.03 5.86 2.66
N GLY A 327 29.02 4.73 3.39
CA GLY A 327 29.78 4.57 4.64
C GLY A 327 29.14 5.18 5.89
N SER A 328 27.94 5.76 5.78
CA SER A 328 27.18 6.31 6.92
C SER A 328 25.86 5.57 7.12
N LYS A 329 25.50 5.29 8.37
CA LYS A 329 24.18 4.74 8.70
C LYS A 329 23.14 5.86 8.57
N ARG A 330 22.13 5.65 7.72
CA ARG A 330 21.07 6.62 7.41
C ARG A 330 19.71 6.03 7.73
N LYS A 331 18.87 6.85 8.36
CA LYS A 331 17.45 6.57 8.59
C LYS A 331 16.70 6.87 7.30
N VAL A 332 16.30 5.84 6.57
CA VAL A 332 15.65 6.01 5.26
C VAL A 332 14.23 5.47 5.20
N LEU A 333 13.51 5.96 4.21
CA LEU A 333 12.23 5.47 3.72
C LEU A 333 12.47 4.97 2.29
N LEU A 334 12.13 3.70 2.03
CA LEU A 334 12.16 3.08 0.70
C LEU A 334 10.75 3.13 0.10
N ARG A 335 10.66 3.50 -1.18
CA ARG A 335 9.39 3.72 -1.85
C ARG A 335 9.43 3.40 -3.35
N PRO A 336 9.01 2.19 -3.76
CA PRO A 336 8.71 1.90 -5.16
C PRO A 336 7.40 2.58 -5.56
N GLU A 337 7.48 3.55 -6.47
CA GLU A 337 6.37 4.46 -6.80
C GLU A 337 5.75 4.19 -8.17
N ARG A 338 4.49 4.63 -8.35
CA ARG A 338 3.74 4.59 -9.61
C ARG A 338 4.48 5.21 -10.78
N ASN A 339 5.20 6.30 -10.57
CA ASN A 339 5.96 6.97 -11.62
C ASN A 339 7.17 6.16 -12.14
N GLY A 340 7.47 5.00 -11.54
CA GLY A 340 8.45 4.03 -12.05
C GLY A 340 9.81 4.04 -11.39
N TYR A 341 9.98 4.82 -10.32
CA TYR A 341 11.23 4.92 -9.57
C TYR A 341 11.13 4.23 -8.21
N VAL A 342 12.24 3.63 -7.77
CA VAL A 342 12.46 3.35 -6.35
C VAL A 342 13.16 4.55 -5.74
N TYR A 343 12.46 5.23 -4.83
CA TYR A 343 13.02 6.31 -4.05
C TYR A 343 13.65 5.76 -2.76
N VAL A 344 14.84 6.26 -2.45
CA VAL A 344 15.48 6.14 -1.14
C VAL A 344 15.55 7.56 -0.58
N MET A 345 14.80 7.82 0.48
CA MET A 345 14.67 9.16 1.07
C MET A 345 15.16 9.17 2.50
N ASP A 346 15.82 10.22 2.94
CA ASP A 346 16.09 10.44 4.36
C ASP A 346 14.76 10.75 5.06
N ARG A 347 14.32 9.86 5.95
CA ARG A 347 13.00 9.98 6.58
C ARG A 347 12.94 11.08 7.64
N THR A 348 14.08 11.64 8.05
CA THR A 348 14.10 12.75 9.02
C THR A 348 13.88 14.10 8.35
N THR A 349 14.27 14.25 7.08
CA THR A 349 14.27 15.55 6.36
C THR A 349 13.43 15.59 5.09
N GLY A 350 13.11 14.43 4.50
CA GLY A 350 12.47 14.34 3.18
C GLY A 350 13.45 14.45 2.01
N GLN A 351 14.76 14.51 2.25
CA GLN A 351 15.76 14.55 1.17
C GLN A 351 15.74 13.26 0.33
N VAL A 352 15.67 13.38 -1.00
CA VAL A 352 15.86 12.23 -1.89
C VAL A 352 17.36 11.92 -2.02
N LEU A 353 17.75 10.73 -1.59
CA LEU A 353 19.14 10.23 -1.66
C LEU A 353 19.39 9.43 -2.94
N SER A 354 18.35 8.76 -3.44
CA SER A 354 18.36 8.05 -4.73
C SER A 354 16.94 7.99 -5.29
N ALA A 355 16.82 8.06 -6.61
CA ALA A 355 15.60 7.84 -7.36
C ALA A 355 15.96 7.13 -8.66
N THR A 356 15.83 5.80 -8.68
CA THR A 356 16.30 4.98 -9.80
C THR A 356 15.13 4.24 -10.44
N PRO A 357 14.97 4.28 -11.77
CA PRO A 357 13.95 3.50 -12.46
C PRO A 357 14.09 2.00 -12.16
N PHE A 358 12.99 1.33 -11.80
CA PHE A 358 12.93 -0.13 -11.65
C PHE A 358 12.12 -0.81 -12.76
N VAL A 359 11.53 -0.01 -13.66
CA VAL A 359 10.81 -0.44 -14.85
C VAL A 359 11.22 0.40 -16.07
N HIS A 360 10.65 0.09 -17.23
CA HIS A 360 10.74 0.96 -18.39
C HIS A 360 9.91 2.24 -18.17
N VAL A 361 10.56 3.40 -18.24
CA VAL A 361 9.95 4.71 -18.03
C VAL A 361 10.12 5.55 -19.31
N THR A 362 9.02 6.11 -19.81
CA THR A 362 9.01 7.07 -20.91
C THR A 362 8.40 8.41 -20.51
N SER A 363 7.59 8.46 -19.44
CA SER A 363 6.92 9.68 -18.94
C SER A 363 7.87 10.72 -18.37
N SER A 364 9.08 10.32 -17.97
CA SER A 364 10.11 11.20 -17.43
C SER A 364 11.52 10.75 -17.84
N LEU A 365 12.48 11.64 -17.67
CA LEU A 365 13.90 11.50 -18.02
C LEU A 365 14.80 11.35 -16.79
N GLY A 366 14.23 11.29 -15.58
CA GLY A 366 14.93 11.17 -14.31
C GLY A 366 14.44 12.16 -13.26
N VAL A 367 15.04 12.10 -12.08
CA VAL A 367 14.82 13.03 -10.97
C VAL A 367 16.10 13.81 -10.72
N ASP A 368 15.99 15.13 -10.64
CA ASP A 368 17.09 15.97 -10.19
C ASP A 368 17.26 15.88 -8.67
N LEU A 369 18.31 15.24 -8.18
CA LEU A 369 18.49 15.07 -6.73
C LEU A 369 18.84 16.39 -6.01
N GLN A 370 19.35 17.41 -6.72
CA GLN A 370 19.68 18.69 -6.12
C GLN A 370 18.42 19.52 -5.88
N THR A 371 17.51 19.57 -6.85
CA THR A 371 16.27 20.35 -6.74
C THR A 371 15.08 19.54 -6.27
N GLY A 372 15.16 18.21 -6.33
CA GLY A 372 14.05 17.28 -6.07
C GLY A 372 13.10 17.10 -7.25
N ALA A 373 13.28 17.84 -8.35
CA ALA A 373 12.30 17.91 -9.43
C ALA A 373 12.32 16.67 -10.34
N LEU A 374 11.13 16.14 -10.65
CA LEU A 374 10.94 15.18 -11.73
C LEU A 374 11.14 15.89 -13.09
N LYS A 375 11.97 15.31 -13.96
CA LYS A 375 12.19 15.82 -15.32
C LYS A 375 11.20 15.14 -16.26
N TYR A 376 10.04 15.73 -16.48
CA TYR A 376 9.06 15.18 -17.44
C TYR A 376 9.68 15.05 -18.85
N ASN A 377 9.16 14.08 -19.61
CA ASN A 377 9.45 13.96 -21.02
C ASN A 377 8.37 14.70 -21.82
N PRO A 378 8.65 15.86 -22.45
CA PRO A 378 7.64 16.65 -23.13
C PRO A 378 6.92 15.92 -24.27
N ALA A 379 7.54 14.88 -24.82
CA ALA A 379 6.92 14.01 -25.83
C ALA A 379 5.81 13.11 -25.27
N LYS A 380 5.65 13.07 -23.95
CA LYS A 380 4.61 12.31 -23.23
C LYS A 380 3.62 13.20 -22.49
N ASP A 381 3.73 14.52 -22.56
CA ASP A 381 2.77 15.42 -21.92
C ASP A 381 1.37 15.22 -22.51
N ALA A 382 0.37 15.02 -21.64
CA ALA A 382 -1.02 14.97 -22.06
C ALA A 382 -1.46 16.34 -22.61
N ARG A 383 -2.08 16.34 -23.80
CA ARG A 383 -2.58 17.56 -24.47
C ARG A 383 -3.96 17.32 -25.05
N MET A 384 -4.83 18.32 -24.93
CA MET A 384 -6.16 18.24 -25.52
C MET A 384 -6.08 18.16 -27.05
N GLY A 385 -6.91 17.31 -27.66
CA GLY A 385 -6.97 17.14 -29.12
C GLY A 385 -5.92 16.18 -29.70
N GLU A 386 -5.03 15.61 -28.89
CA GLU A 386 -4.02 14.65 -29.32
C GLU A 386 -4.09 13.35 -28.51
N THR A 387 -3.78 12.21 -29.16
CA THR A 387 -3.54 10.95 -28.46
C THR A 387 -2.04 10.78 -28.26
N VAL A 388 -1.60 10.87 -27.02
CA VAL A 388 -0.22 10.62 -26.61
C VAL A 388 -0.01 9.12 -26.47
N ARG A 389 0.98 8.58 -27.18
CA ARG A 389 1.20 7.14 -27.26
C ARG A 389 2.40 6.65 -26.47
N SER A 390 2.36 5.40 -26.05
CA SER A 390 3.48 4.69 -25.40
C SER A 390 4.02 5.43 -24.17
N ILE A 391 3.10 5.86 -23.31
CA ILE A 391 3.39 6.38 -21.98
C ILE A 391 3.65 5.17 -21.08
N CYS A 392 4.81 5.12 -20.47
CA CYS A 392 5.21 4.09 -19.52
C CYS A 392 5.77 4.78 -18.26
N PRO A 393 5.35 4.38 -17.05
CA PRO A 393 4.27 3.41 -16.78
C PRO A 393 2.88 3.89 -17.22
N ALA A 394 1.92 2.98 -17.37
CA ALA A 394 0.49 3.34 -17.49
C ALA A 394 -0.01 4.02 -16.19
N SER A 395 -1.22 4.60 -16.18
CA SER A 395 -1.82 5.34 -15.06
C SER A 395 -1.84 4.60 -13.71
N PRO A 396 -2.10 3.28 -13.63
CA PRO A 396 -1.94 2.50 -12.40
C PRO A 396 -0.49 2.46 -11.91
N GLY A 397 0.44 3.03 -12.66
CA GLY A 397 1.85 3.15 -12.36
C GLY A 397 2.64 1.89 -12.67
N ALA A 398 3.91 1.92 -12.30
CA ALA A 398 4.77 0.74 -12.27
C ALA A 398 4.33 -0.22 -11.16
N LYS A 399 3.90 0.31 -10.02
CA LYS A 399 3.33 -0.42 -8.89
C LYS A 399 2.13 0.36 -8.35
N ASP A 400 1.03 -0.33 -8.11
CA ASP A 400 -0.20 0.24 -7.54
C ASP A 400 -0.17 0.10 -6.00
N TRP A 401 -1.32 -0.12 -5.36
CA TRP A 401 -1.48 -0.23 -3.91
C TRP A 401 -0.77 -1.44 -3.29
N GLN A 402 -0.46 -2.49 -4.06
CA GLN A 402 0.06 -3.73 -3.48
C GLN A 402 1.43 -3.52 -2.79
N PRO A 403 1.59 -3.88 -1.51
CA PRO A 403 2.77 -3.48 -0.75
C PRO A 403 3.97 -4.41 -0.99
N ALA A 404 5.14 -3.81 -1.15
CA ALA A 404 6.44 -4.51 -1.18
C ALA A 404 6.84 -5.01 0.23
N ALA A 405 7.87 -5.85 0.29
CA ALA A 405 8.39 -6.38 1.54
C ALA A 405 9.92 -6.23 1.61
N TRP A 406 10.46 -5.94 2.80
CA TRP A 406 11.88 -5.74 3.05
C TRP A 406 12.42 -6.85 3.94
N SER A 407 13.62 -7.37 3.65
CA SER A 407 14.29 -8.32 4.55
C SER A 407 15.56 -7.70 5.13
N PRO A 408 15.66 -7.51 6.46
CA PRO A 408 16.90 -7.05 7.10
C PRO A 408 18.05 -8.08 6.99
N ARG A 409 17.73 -9.34 6.66
CA ARG A 409 18.73 -10.42 6.50
C ARG A 409 19.43 -10.37 5.15
N THR A 410 18.66 -10.22 4.09
CA THR A 410 19.19 -10.14 2.72
C THR A 410 19.53 -8.71 2.31
N ARG A 411 18.96 -7.72 3.00
CA ARG A 411 19.00 -6.30 2.65
C ARG A 411 18.42 -6.01 1.26
N ILE A 412 17.43 -6.80 0.87
CA ILE A 412 16.73 -6.73 -0.41
C ILE A 412 15.28 -6.32 -0.19
N LEU A 413 14.79 -5.49 -1.10
CA LEU A 413 13.39 -5.10 -1.24
C LEU A 413 12.71 -5.96 -2.31
N TYR A 414 11.57 -6.58 -2.00
CA TYR A 414 10.81 -7.45 -2.88
C TYR A 414 9.54 -6.73 -3.36
N ILE A 415 9.48 -6.44 -4.66
CA ILE A 415 8.53 -5.51 -5.25
C ILE A 415 7.59 -6.29 -6.19
N PRO A 416 6.32 -6.52 -5.82
CA PRO A 416 5.29 -6.96 -6.76
C PRO A 416 4.83 -5.78 -7.61
N HIS A 417 4.95 -5.86 -8.94
CA HIS A 417 4.66 -4.72 -9.80
C HIS A 417 4.12 -5.11 -11.17
N GLN A 418 3.71 -4.09 -11.94
CA GLN A 418 3.23 -4.23 -13.31
C GLN A 418 4.26 -3.76 -14.34
N ASN A 419 4.09 -4.25 -15.56
CA ASN A 419 4.80 -3.84 -16.76
C ASN A 419 3.74 -3.45 -17.81
N LEU A 420 3.17 -2.27 -17.63
CA LEU A 420 2.11 -1.74 -18.49
C LEU A 420 2.50 -0.37 -19.03
N CYS A 421 2.11 -0.12 -20.28
CA CYS A 421 2.15 1.18 -20.92
C CYS A 421 0.75 1.54 -21.44
N GLN A 422 0.56 2.78 -21.87
CA GLN A 422 -0.73 3.23 -22.39
C GLN A 422 -0.61 4.24 -23.52
N ASP A 423 -1.72 4.35 -24.25
CA ASP A 423 -2.05 5.52 -25.04
C ASP A 423 -3.15 6.30 -24.29
N ALA A 424 -3.07 7.62 -24.27
CA ALA A 424 -4.01 8.47 -23.54
C ALA A 424 -4.41 9.70 -24.36
N SER A 425 -5.67 10.11 -24.23
CA SER A 425 -6.18 11.40 -24.72
C SER A 425 -6.89 12.10 -23.56
N VAL A 426 -6.75 13.42 -23.43
CA VAL A 426 -7.42 14.20 -22.39
C VAL A 426 -8.47 15.14 -22.99
N TYR A 427 -9.50 15.45 -22.18
CA TYR A 427 -10.60 16.32 -22.56
C TYR A 427 -11.12 17.10 -21.35
N GLU A 428 -11.88 18.16 -21.60
CA GLU A 428 -12.46 18.96 -20.53
C GLU A 428 -13.51 18.16 -19.75
N ALA A 429 -13.33 18.08 -18.44
CA ALA A 429 -14.32 17.51 -17.52
C ALA A 429 -15.06 18.63 -16.78
N SER A 430 -16.38 18.51 -16.68
CA SER A 430 -17.20 19.34 -15.77
C SER A 430 -17.28 18.68 -14.40
N TYR A 431 -17.17 19.46 -13.33
CA TYR A 431 -17.37 18.95 -11.98
C TYR A 431 -18.85 18.99 -11.59
N ILE A 432 -19.38 17.83 -11.22
CA ILE A 432 -20.67 17.68 -10.52
C ILE A 432 -20.42 16.77 -9.33
N ALA A 433 -20.72 17.26 -8.12
CA ALA A 433 -20.50 16.51 -6.88
C ALA A 433 -21.18 15.12 -6.94
N GLY A 434 -20.41 14.07 -6.60
CA GLY A 434 -20.91 12.69 -6.64
C GLY A 434 -20.83 12.01 -8.01
N THR A 435 -20.28 12.68 -9.03
CA THR A 435 -20.06 12.10 -10.36
C THR A 435 -18.57 12.06 -10.71
N PRO A 436 -18.13 11.15 -11.60
CA PRO A 436 -16.74 11.11 -12.03
C PRO A 436 -16.26 12.43 -12.66
N PHE A 437 -15.07 12.85 -12.26
CA PHE A 437 -14.35 14.05 -12.68
C PHE A 437 -12.96 13.67 -13.21
N VAL A 438 -12.93 12.83 -14.25
CA VAL A 438 -11.72 12.20 -14.81
C VAL A 438 -11.13 13.05 -15.94
N GLY A 439 -11.79 13.14 -17.10
CA GLY A 439 -11.30 13.96 -18.22
C GLY A 439 -10.20 13.30 -19.07
N ALA A 440 -10.18 11.97 -19.15
CA ALA A 440 -9.21 11.23 -19.95
C ALA A 440 -9.76 9.89 -20.45
N ASP A 441 -9.38 9.52 -21.67
CA ASP A 441 -9.52 8.18 -22.24
C ASP A 441 -8.17 7.51 -22.28
N VAL A 442 -8.11 6.26 -21.80
CA VAL A 442 -6.86 5.50 -21.69
C VAL A 442 -7.04 4.13 -22.32
N LYS A 443 -5.99 3.65 -22.99
CA LYS A 443 -5.89 2.28 -23.50
C LYS A 443 -4.58 1.66 -23.08
N MET A 444 -4.64 0.67 -22.18
CA MET A 444 -3.45 0.05 -21.59
C MET A 444 -3.04 -1.23 -22.31
N TYR A 445 -1.76 -1.52 -22.36
CA TYR A 445 -1.22 -2.73 -22.96
C TYR A 445 0.08 -3.15 -22.27
N ALA A 446 0.53 -4.38 -22.54
CA ALA A 446 1.79 -4.89 -21.99
C ALA A 446 2.96 -3.98 -22.38
N GLY A 447 3.83 -3.70 -21.42
CA GLY A 447 5.09 -3.02 -21.66
C GLY A 447 6.09 -3.87 -22.44
N PRO A 448 7.34 -3.40 -22.59
CA PRO A 448 8.38 -4.13 -23.30
C PRO A 448 8.55 -5.58 -22.82
N GLY A 449 8.72 -6.50 -23.77
CA GLY A 449 8.87 -7.93 -23.49
C GLY A 449 7.56 -8.69 -23.29
N GLY A 450 6.40 -8.09 -23.53
CA GLY A 450 5.11 -8.78 -23.73
C GLY A 450 4.43 -9.37 -22.48
N HIS A 451 5.06 -9.29 -21.32
CA HIS A 451 4.51 -9.67 -20.01
C HIS A 451 3.93 -8.44 -19.32
N ARG A 452 2.93 -8.63 -18.45
CA ARG A 452 2.21 -7.52 -17.80
C ARG A 452 2.52 -7.35 -16.32
N GLY A 453 3.18 -8.33 -15.69
CA GLY A 453 3.62 -8.22 -14.30
C GLY A 453 5.03 -8.75 -14.10
N VAL A 454 5.66 -8.26 -13.04
CA VAL A 454 7.00 -8.68 -12.63
C VAL A 454 7.07 -8.66 -11.11
N PHE A 455 7.74 -9.65 -10.53
CA PHE A 455 8.13 -9.67 -9.13
C PHE A 455 9.65 -9.47 -9.05
N THR A 456 10.09 -8.33 -8.51
CA THR A 456 11.49 -7.90 -8.54
C THR A 456 12.13 -7.93 -7.16
N ALA A 457 13.32 -8.50 -7.05
CA ALA A 457 14.23 -8.23 -5.94
C ALA A 457 15.14 -7.06 -6.29
N TRP A 458 15.13 -6.03 -5.44
CA TRP A 458 15.84 -4.78 -5.62
C TRP A 458 16.82 -4.54 -4.47
N ASP A 459 18.08 -4.24 -4.81
CA ASP A 459 19.06 -3.76 -3.86
C ASP A 459 18.96 -2.22 -3.78
N PRO A 460 18.46 -1.64 -2.67
CA PRO A 460 18.31 -0.19 -2.55
C PRO A 460 19.63 0.55 -2.34
N VAL A 461 20.69 -0.13 -1.92
CA VAL A 461 22.02 0.47 -1.73
C VAL A 461 22.77 0.52 -3.05
N ALA A 462 22.77 -0.59 -3.80
CA ALA A 462 23.36 -0.65 -5.14
C ALA A 462 22.45 -0.07 -6.24
N ALA A 463 21.22 0.31 -5.89
CA ALA A 463 20.19 0.85 -6.79
C ALA A 463 20.02 0.00 -8.06
N ARG A 464 19.88 -1.31 -7.90
CA ARG A 464 19.72 -2.23 -9.04
C ARG A 464 18.89 -3.46 -8.71
N LYS A 465 18.27 -4.02 -9.75
CA LYS A 465 17.65 -5.34 -9.73
C LYS A 465 18.70 -6.42 -9.43
N VAL A 466 18.37 -7.32 -8.50
CA VAL A 466 19.13 -8.54 -8.19
C VAL A 466 18.63 -9.70 -9.04
N TRP A 467 17.32 -9.92 -9.04
CA TRP A 467 16.62 -10.90 -9.86
C TRP A 467 15.17 -10.45 -10.10
N GLU A 468 14.50 -11.04 -11.09
CA GLU A 468 13.08 -10.84 -11.34
C GLU A 468 12.40 -12.13 -11.78
N VAL A 469 11.09 -12.21 -11.55
CA VAL A 469 10.19 -13.22 -12.11
C VAL A 469 9.13 -12.50 -12.95
N LYS A 470 9.01 -12.86 -14.22
CA LYS A 470 8.00 -12.31 -15.13
C LYS A 470 6.69 -13.08 -14.99
N GLU A 471 5.58 -12.36 -15.01
CA GLU A 471 4.22 -12.91 -14.88
C GLU A 471 3.34 -12.43 -16.03
N ASP A 472 2.41 -13.30 -16.44
CA ASP A 472 1.49 -13.03 -17.55
C ASP A 472 0.58 -11.83 -17.28
N PHE A 473 0.28 -11.55 -16.01
CA PHE A 473 -0.59 -10.48 -15.54
C PHE A 473 0.13 -9.62 -14.48
N PRO A 474 -0.33 -8.38 -14.23
CA PRO A 474 0.15 -7.56 -13.12
C PRO A 474 0.25 -8.34 -11.81
N VAL A 475 1.34 -8.16 -11.06
CA VAL A 475 1.45 -8.75 -9.73
C VAL A 475 0.78 -7.81 -8.74
N TRP A 476 -0.51 -8.05 -8.47
CA TRP A 476 -1.41 -7.15 -7.75
C TRP A 476 -1.65 -7.54 -6.28
N SER A 477 -0.87 -8.50 -5.77
CA SER A 477 -0.90 -8.93 -4.37
C SER A 477 0.26 -8.32 -3.59
N GLY A 478 0.10 -8.20 -2.28
CA GLY A 478 1.22 -7.82 -1.41
C GLY A 478 2.32 -8.89 -1.39
N ALA A 479 3.53 -8.49 -1.03
CA ALA A 479 4.63 -9.41 -0.75
C ALA A 479 4.73 -9.70 0.75
N LEU A 480 5.27 -10.87 1.10
CA LEU A 480 5.67 -11.24 2.46
C LEU A 480 7.05 -11.85 2.39
N VAL A 481 7.97 -11.46 3.28
CA VAL A 481 9.27 -12.15 3.42
C VAL A 481 9.48 -12.61 4.85
N THR A 482 10.06 -13.79 5.03
CA THR A 482 10.28 -14.40 6.35
C THR A 482 11.76 -14.57 6.67
N ALA A 483 12.10 -14.79 7.95
CA ALA A 483 13.47 -15.06 8.39
C ALA A 483 14.01 -16.41 7.92
N GLY A 484 13.15 -17.27 7.38
CA GLY A 484 13.54 -18.49 6.69
C GLY A 484 14.11 -18.25 5.28
N ASP A 485 14.26 -17.00 4.84
CA ASP A 485 14.71 -16.60 3.50
C ASP A 485 13.75 -17.09 2.39
N VAL A 486 12.44 -17.02 2.64
CA VAL A 486 11.37 -17.31 1.67
C VAL A 486 10.49 -16.07 1.47
N VAL A 487 10.12 -15.79 0.22
CA VAL A 487 9.22 -14.68 -0.16
C VAL A 487 7.94 -15.25 -0.74
N PHE A 488 6.79 -14.72 -0.33
CA PHE A 488 5.47 -15.12 -0.80
C PHE A 488 4.77 -13.98 -1.52
N TYR A 489 4.07 -14.32 -2.60
CA TYR A 489 3.17 -13.42 -3.34
C TYR A 489 2.12 -14.24 -4.10
N GLY A 490 1.07 -13.58 -4.56
CA GLY A 490 0.02 -14.14 -5.39
C GLY A 490 -0.09 -13.48 -6.77
N THR A 491 -0.65 -14.21 -7.74
CA THR A 491 -0.85 -13.73 -9.10
C THR A 491 -2.35 -13.56 -9.42
N MET A 492 -2.66 -12.70 -10.40
CA MET A 492 -4.04 -12.43 -10.85
C MET A 492 -4.74 -13.65 -11.45
N ASP A 493 -3.98 -14.59 -11.99
CA ASP A 493 -4.46 -15.88 -12.44
C ASP A 493 -4.47 -16.94 -11.34
N GLY A 494 -4.32 -16.57 -10.06
CA GLY A 494 -4.63 -17.43 -8.91
C GLY A 494 -3.53 -18.40 -8.50
N TRP A 495 -2.26 -18.09 -8.76
CA TRP A 495 -1.15 -18.84 -8.17
C TRP A 495 -0.66 -18.13 -6.92
N PHE A 496 -0.70 -18.82 -5.78
CA PHE A 496 0.05 -18.41 -4.59
C PHE A 496 1.43 -19.06 -4.64
N LYS A 497 2.49 -18.28 -4.61
CA LYS A 497 3.87 -18.72 -4.88
C LYS A 497 4.77 -18.45 -3.68
N ALA A 498 5.76 -19.32 -3.49
CA ALA A 498 6.87 -19.14 -2.59
C ALA A 498 8.19 -19.19 -3.38
N LEU A 499 9.03 -18.17 -3.21
CA LEU A 499 10.34 -18.07 -3.87
C LEU A 499 11.46 -18.09 -2.83
N ASP A 500 12.62 -18.58 -3.24
CA ASP A 500 13.87 -18.35 -2.51
C ASP A 500 14.22 -16.86 -2.56
N ALA A 501 14.39 -16.25 -1.39
CA ALA A 501 14.58 -14.80 -1.27
C ALA A 501 15.86 -14.30 -1.98
N LYS A 502 16.90 -15.13 -2.07
CA LYS A 502 18.21 -14.71 -2.61
C LYS A 502 18.30 -14.87 -4.12
N SER A 503 17.65 -15.89 -4.68
CA SER A 503 17.78 -16.28 -6.09
C SER A 503 16.53 -16.07 -6.93
N GLY A 504 15.36 -15.89 -6.31
CA GLY A 504 14.07 -15.80 -7.02
C GLY A 504 13.56 -17.13 -7.57
N LYS A 505 14.22 -18.26 -7.23
CA LYS A 505 13.78 -19.59 -7.65
C LYS A 505 12.42 -19.92 -7.05
N GLU A 506 11.48 -20.36 -7.89
CA GLU A 506 10.20 -20.92 -7.43
C GLU A 506 10.45 -22.19 -6.61
N LEU A 507 10.02 -22.17 -5.36
CA LEU A 507 10.13 -23.28 -4.42
C LEU A 507 8.84 -24.08 -4.32
N TRP A 508 7.71 -23.39 -4.45
CA TRP A 508 6.38 -23.94 -4.27
C TRP A 508 5.34 -23.02 -4.90
N LYS A 509 4.23 -23.59 -5.37
CA LYS A 509 3.02 -22.84 -5.71
C LYS A 509 1.75 -23.66 -5.50
N PHE A 510 0.64 -22.95 -5.31
CA PHE A 510 -0.69 -23.53 -5.18
C PHE A 510 -1.71 -22.72 -5.98
N LYS A 511 -2.61 -23.42 -6.69
CA LYS A 511 -3.67 -22.82 -7.50
C LYS A 511 -4.91 -22.57 -6.65
N THR A 512 -5.24 -21.31 -6.41
CA THR A 512 -6.48 -20.87 -5.75
C THR A 512 -7.65 -20.80 -6.75
N ASP A 513 -8.87 -20.75 -6.24
CA ASP A 513 -10.10 -20.75 -7.05
C ASP A 513 -10.32 -19.42 -7.79
N SER A 514 -9.65 -18.36 -7.32
CA SER A 514 -9.71 -17.00 -7.86
C SER A 514 -8.32 -16.36 -7.86
N GLY A 515 -8.18 -15.25 -8.58
CA GLY A 515 -6.97 -14.45 -8.62
C GLY A 515 -6.66 -13.85 -7.25
N ILE A 516 -5.37 -13.62 -6.98
CA ILE A 516 -4.92 -13.11 -5.70
C ILE A 516 -4.54 -11.65 -5.86
N ILE A 517 -5.37 -10.78 -5.28
CA ILE A 517 -5.01 -9.40 -4.96
C ILE A 517 -4.84 -9.21 -3.45
N GLY A 518 -5.01 -10.27 -2.65
CA GLY A 518 -4.86 -10.18 -1.20
C GLY A 518 -3.40 -9.98 -0.77
N GLN A 519 -3.24 -9.76 0.53
CA GLN A 519 -1.93 -9.62 1.16
C GLN A 519 -1.56 -10.91 1.89
N PRO A 520 -0.49 -11.62 1.51
CA PRO A 520 0.01 -12.75 2.27
C PRO A 520 0.50 -12.31 3.65
N VAL A 521 0.16 -13.10 4.67
CA VAL A 521 0.60 -12.93 6.06
C VAL A 521 1.12 -14.26 6.60
N THR A 522 1.90 -14.23 7.67
CA THR A 522 2.32 -15.46 8.37
C THR A 522 2.20 -15.26 9.87
N TYR A 523 1.85 -16.32 10.57
CA TYR A 523 1.61 -16.29 12.01
C TYR A 523 2.00 -17.61 12.65
N ARG A 524 2.14 -17.60 13.98
CA ARG A 524 2.28 -18.82 14.78
C ARG A 524 0.91 -19.23 15.28
N GLY A 525 0.48 -20.45 14.96
CA GLY A 525 -0.79 -20.99 15.44
C GLY A 525 -0.74 -21.34 16.93
N PRO A 526 -1.90 -21.56 17.57
CA PRO A 526 -1.97 -22.03 18.96
C PRO A 526 -1.25 -23.36 19.21
N ASP A 527 -1.03 -24.16 18.17
CA ASP A 527 -0.25 -25.41 18.19
C ASP A 527 1.28 -25.17 18.08
N GLY A 528 1.72 -23.92 18.02
CA GLY A 528 3.12 -23.52 17.92
C GLY A 528 3.70 -23.54 16.51
N LYS A 529 2.97 -23.98 15.48
CA LYS A 529 3.47 -24.07 14.10
C LYS A 529 3.36 -22.76 13.35
N GLN A 530 4.25 -22.55 12.37
CA GLN A 530 4.14 -21.47 11.41
C GLN A 530 3.06 -21.78 10.35
N TYR A 531 2.18 -20.82 10.15
CA TYR A 531 1.19 -20.81 9.08
C TYR A 531 1.42 -19.62 8.15
N VAL A 532 1.06 -19.77 6.87
CA VAL A 532 1.04 -18.70 5.87
C VAL A 532 -0.37 -18.60 5.30
N ALA A 533 -0.93 -17.40 5.26
CA ALA A 533 -2.32 -17.19 4.87
C ALA A 533 -2.46 -16.09 3.81
N VAL A 534 -3.42 -16.24 2.90
CA VAL A 534 -3.71 -15.27 1.85
C VAL A 534 -5.19 -15.30 1.47
N LEU A 535 -5.77 -14.14 1.16
CA LEU A 535 -7.10 -14.04 0.56
C LEU A 535 -6.98 -14.12 -0.97
N ALA A 536 -7.82 -14.97 -1.58
CA ALA A 536 -8.03 -15.01 -3.02
C ALA A 536 -9.43 -14.53 -3.36
N GLY A 537 -9.51 -13.67 -4.37
CA GLY A 537 -10.72 -12.99 -4.81
C GLY A 537 -10.31 -11.87 -5.75
N VAL A 538 -10.27 -12.16 -7.04
CA VAL A 538 -9.83 -11.21 -8.07
C VAL A 538 -10.81 -10.04 -8.15
N GLY A 539 -10.26 -8.85 -8.34
CA GLY A 539 -11.00 -7.59 -8.38
C GLY A 539 -10.03 -6.43 -8.31
N GLY A 540 -10.41 -5.36 -7.62
CA GLY A 540 -9.69 -4.09 -7.73
C GLY A 540 -9.75 -3.57 -9.17
N TRP A 541 -8.90 -2.60 -9.49
CA TRP A 541 -8.87 -2.04 -10.84
C TRP A 541 -8.44 -3.07 -11.89
N ALA A 542 -7.33 -3.78 -11.66
CA ALA A 542 -6.79 -4.77 -12.59
C ALA A 542 -7.71 -5.99 -12.82
N GLY A 543 -8.58 -6.30 -11.87
CA GLY A 543 -9.54 -7.41 -11.93
C GLY A 543 -10.95 -7.01 -12.34
N ALA A 544 -11.20 -5.73 -12.65
CA ALA A 544 -12.54 -5.19 -12.89
C ALA A 544 -13.31 -5.92 -14.01
N ILE A 545 -12.61 -6.40 -15.04
CA ILE A 545 -13.20 -7.20 -16.12
C ILE A 545 -13.85 -8.50 -15.60
N VAL A 546 -13.31 -9.09 -14.53
CA VAL A 546 -13.83 -10.30 -13.90
C VAL A 546 -14.83 -9.97 -12.79
N SER A 547 -14.46 -9.13 -11.83
CA SER A 547 -15.31 -8.83 -10.66
C SER A 547 -16.53 -7.98 -11.02
N GLY A 548 -16.35 -7.02 -11.94
CA GLY A 548 -17.38 -6.15 -12.49
C GLY A 548 -18.12 -6.70 -13.70
N ARG A 549 -17.66 -7.83 -14.28
CA ARG A 549 -18.21 -8.44 -15.51
C ARG A 549 -18.25 -7.46 -16.68
N LEU A 550 -17.18 -6.68 -16.85
CA LEU A 550 -17.09 -5.70 -17.93
C LEU A 550 -16.94 -6.41 -19.29
N ASP A 551 -17.45 -5.78 -20.34
CA ASP A 551 -17.41 -6.33 -21.69
C ASP A 551 -15.98 -6.24 -22.27
N PRO A 552 -15.33 -7.36 -22.63
CA PRO A 552 -13.97 -7.36 -23.19
C PRO A 552 -13.87 -6.61 -24.54
N ARG A 553 -14.98 -6.30 -25.20
CA ARG A 553 -15.01 -5.52 -26.45
C ARG A 553 -14.78 -4.03 -26.22
N ASP A 554 -15.09 -3.53 -25.03
CA ASP A 554 -14.82 -2.14 -24.65
C ASP A 554 -13.43 -2.04 -24.02
N GLY A 555 -12.42 -1.87 -24.87
CA GLY A 555 -11.04 -1.72 -24.41
C GLY A 555 -10.77 -0.44 -23.59
N GLY A 556 -11.66 0.55 -23.63
CA GLY A 556 -11.55 1.79 -22.83
C GLY A 556 -12.17 1.66 -21.44
N ALA A 557 -13.05 0.67 -21.22
CA ALA A 557 -13.68 0.43 -19.93
C ALA A 557 -12.66 0.21 -18.80
N ALA A 558 -13.08 0.61 -17.58
CA ALA A 558 -12.21 0.72 -16.41
C ALA A 558 -10.93 1.50 -16.73
N ALA A 559 -11.09 2.68 -17.36
CA ALA A 559 -9.99 3.57 -17.73
C ALA A 559 -8.84 2.82 -18.44
N GLY A 560 -9.17 1.96 -19.41
CA GLY A 560 -8.20 1.25 -20.25
C GLY A 560 -7.70 -0.10 -19.76
N PHE A 561 -8.02 -0.51 -18.53
CA PHE A 561 -7.54 -1.78 -17.97
C PHE A 561 -8.18 -3.01 -18.63
N VAL A 562 -9.41 -2.89 -19.14
CA VAL A 562 -10.08 -3.99 -19.87
C VAL A 562 -9.25 -4.42 -21.08
N ASN A 563 -8.64 -3.49 -21.82
CA ASN A 563 -7.75 -3.83 -22.94
C ASN A 563 -6.52 -4.62 -22.48
N ALA A 564 -5.91 -4.24 -21.36
CA ALA A 564 -4.74 -4.92 -20.81
C ALA A 564 -5.07 -6.28 -20.19
N MET A 565 -6.32 -6.58 -19.85
CA MET A 565 -6.72 -7.75 -19.06
C MET A 565 -7.79 -8.62 -19.74
N ARG A 566 -7.99 -8.46 -21.06
CA ARG A 566 -9.05 -9.12 -21.84
C ARG A 566 -9.11 -10.65 -21.71
N ASP A 567 -7.96 -11.29 -21.48
CA ASP A 567 -7.75 -12.74 -21.36
C ASP A 567 -7.77 -13.22 -19.89
N LEU A 568 -7.85 -12.31 -18.91
CA LEU A 568 -7.95 -12.67 -17.50
C LEU A 568 -9.20 -13.54 -17.18
N PRO A 569 -10.41 -13.28 -17.75
CA PRO A 569 -11.59 -14.12 -17.50
C PRO A 569 -11.43 -15.59 -17.93
N GLU A 570 -10.49 -15.90 -18.82
CA GLU A 570 -10.17 -17.27 -19.23
C GLU A 570 -9.29 -18.01 -18.21
N ARG A 571 -8.64 -17.26 -17.32
CA ARG A 571 -7.62 -17.76 -16.38
C ARG A 571 -8.10 -17.81 -14.93
N THR A 572 -9.12 -17.03 -14.60
CA THR A 572 -9.66 -16.90 -13.24
C THR A 572 -11.14 -16.50 -13.24
N LYS A 573 -11.77 -16.61 -12.06
CA LYS A 573 -13.18 -16.22 -11.83
C LYS A 573 -13.28 -15.38 -10.58
N ALA A 574 -14.35 -14.59 -10.48
CA ALA A 574 -14.73 -13.89 -9.26
C ALA A 574 -14.87 -14.89 -8.09
N GLY A 575 -14.46 -14.49 -6.88
CA GLY A 575 -14.45 -15.37 -5.72
C GLY A 575 -14.05 -14.65 -4.43
N GLY A 576 -14.01 -15.41 -3.34
CA GLY A 576 -13.69 -14.88 -2.02
C GLY A 576 -13.43 -16.01 -1.04
N LYS A 577 -12.15 -16.32 -0.83
CA LYS A 577 -11.74 -17.40 0.08
C LYS A 577 -10.38 -17.10 0.70
N LEU A 578 -10.26 -17.35 1.99
CA LEU A 578 -8.99 -17.47 2.69
C LEU A 578 -8.38 -18.84 2.43
N TYR A 579 -7.10 -18.88 2.11
CA TYR A 579 -6.29 -20.09 2.10
C TYR A 579 -5.20 -20.00 3.16
N VAL A 580 -5.02 -21.07 3.94
CA VAL A 580 -3.99 -21.15 4.97
C VAL A 580 -3.15 -22.40 4.75
N PHE A 581 -1.84 -22.23 4.78
CA PHE A 581 -0.85 -23.26 4.50
C PHE A 581 0.10 -23.46 5.67
N ALA A 582 0.56 -24.69 5.86
CA ALA A 582 1.60 -25.04 6.83
C ALA A 582 2.44 -26.20 6.30
N LEU A 583 3.60 -26.43 6.91
CA LEU A 583 4.32 -27.68 6.72
C LEU A 583 3.52 -28.83 7.35
N PRO A 584 3.60 -30.05 6.79
CA PRO A 584 2.98 -31.21 7.41
C PRO A 584 3.51 -31.37 8.83
N GLY A 585 2.64 -31.73 9.77
CA GLY A 585 3.09 -32.09 11.12
C GLY A 585 4.11 -33.22 11.02
N SER A 586 5.19 -33.15 11.80
CA SER A 586 6.00 -34.33 12.07
C SER A 586 5.08 -35.37 12.69
N GLY A 587 4.66 -36.37 11.90
CA GLY A 587 3.95 -37.51 12.44
C GLY A 587 4.76 -38.08 13.60
N LYS A 588 4.17 -38.11 14.78
CA LYS A 588 4.56 -39.08 15.80
C LYS A 588 3.55 -40.20 15.77
#